data_AF-A0A5B6Z0A1-F1
#
_entry.id   AF-A0A5B6Z0A1-F1
#
_cell.length_a   1.000
_cell.length_b   1.000
_cell.length_c   1.000
_cell.angle_alpha   90.00
_cell.angle_beta   90.00
_cell.angle_gamma   90.00
#
_symmetry.space_group_name_H-M   'P 1'
#
loop_
_entity.id
_entity.type
_entity.pdbx_description
1 polymer ?
#
loop_
_entity_poly.entity_id
_entity_poly.type
_entity_poly.pdbx_seq_one_letter_code
_entity_poly.pdbx_strand_id
1 'polypeptide(L)'
;MSFNAQVTVKNTNFGHFKFDKSTATISYRGTHVGETVITKARARARSTKKLNVTVNVNSDKVPSTDSRLGSDISSGKLTLTSHATLSGKIQLFKIIKKKKSAEMNCTMDVNTTTHKIENLMCK
;
A
#
# COMPACT_ATOMS: atom_id res chain seq x y z
N MET A 1 2.95 -16.09 -2.37
CA MET A 1 4.23 -15.34 -2.26
C MET A 1 4.12 -14.28 -1.18
N SER A 2 5.22 -13.92 -0.52
CA SER A 2 5.25 -12.84 0.47
C SER A 2 6.46 -11.92 0.26
N PHE A 3 6.28 -10.62 0.46
CA PHE A 3 7.37 -9.64 0.40
C PHE A 3 7.20 -8.55 1.45
N ASN A 4 8.32 -7.96 1.86
CA ASN A 4 8.33 -6.83 2.79
C ASN A 4 8.28 -5.51 2.03
N ALA A 5 7.48 -4.58 2.52
CA ALA A 5 7.34 -3.25 1.95
C ALA A 5 7.33 -2.19 3.05
N GLN A 6 7.48 -0.93 2.65
CA GLN A 6 7.34 0.21 3.55
C GLN A 6 6.28 1.16 3.01
N VAL A 7 5.22 1.35 3.79
CA VAL A 7 4.22 2.39 3.54
C VAL A 7 4.70 3.68 4.16
N THR A 8 4.68 4.77 3.40
CA THR A 8 5.06 6.09 3.88
C THR A 8 3.89 7.06 3.82
N VAL A 9 3.64 7.75 4.94
CA VAL A 9 2.58 8.76 5.06
C VAL A 9 3.25 10.11 5.24
N LYS A 10 3.35 10.88 4.15
CA LYS A 10 3.90 12.23 4.15
C LYS A 10 2.83 13.23 4.61
N ASN A 11 3.02 13.82 5.77
CA ASN A 11 2.15 14.87 6.29
C ASN A 11 2.71 16.26 5.98
N THR A 12 2.15 16.93 4.97
CA THR A 12 2.52 18.30 4.59
C THR A 12 1.83 19.38 5.44
N ASN A 13 0.93 18.99 6.33
CA ASN A 13 0.17 19.92 7.18
C ASN A 13 0.98 20.32 8.43
N PHE A 14 0.66 21.48 9.02
CA PHE A 14 1.29 21.99 10.24
C PHE A 14 0.76 21.37 11.54
N GLY A 15 -0.25 20.50 11.44
CA GLY A 15 -0.79 19.72 12.55
C GLY A 15 -0.38 18.26 12.45
N HIS A 16 -0.46 17.52 13.56
CA HIS A 16 -0.27 16.07 13.50
C HIS A 16 -1.45 15.42 12.78
N PHE A 17 -1.16 14.52 11.85
CA PHE A 17 -2.18 13.68 11.22
C PHE A 17 -2.22 12.35 11.96
N LYS A 18 -3.34 12.08 12.64
CA LYS A 18 -3.64 10.80 13.29
C LYS A 18 -4.59 10.04 12.37
N PHE A 19 -4.14 8.91 11.82
CA PHE A 19 -4.96 8.05 10.98
C PHE A 19 -5.27 6.75 11.71
N ASP A 20 -6.45 6.21 11.45
CA ASP A 20 -6.91 4.96 12.05
C ASP A 20 -6.31 3.74 11.32
N LYS A 21 -6.62 2.54 11.82
CA LYS A 21 -6.23 1.29 11.15
C LYS A 21 -6.92 1.24 9.79
N SER A 22 -6.14 0.99 8.74
CA SER A 22 -6.62 0.84 7.36
C SER A 22 -6.06 -0.44 6.77
N THR A 23 -6.59 -0.82 5.61
CA THR A 23 -6.09 -1.95 4.82
C THR A 23 -5.61 -1.44 3.47
N ALA A 24 -4.45 -1.93 3.02
CA ALA A 24 -3.99 -1.80 1.65
C ALA A 24 -4.35 -3.07 0.88
N THR A 25 -5.06 -2.91 -0.21
CA THR A 25 -5.48 -3.96 -1.13
C THR A 25 -4.44 -4.11 -2.22
N ILE A 26 -4.07 -5.33 -2.57
CA ILE A 26 -3.11 -5.66 -3.63
C ILE A 26 -3.84 -6.44 -4.71
N SER A 27 -3.62 -6.05 -5.96
CA SER A 27 -4.32 -6.60 -7.10
C SER A 27 -3.36 -6.96 -8.23
N TYR A 28 -3.65 -8.06 -8.91
CA TYR A 28 -3.05 -8.44 -10.18
C TYR A 28 -4.07 -8.18 -11.30
N ARG A 29 -3.77 -7.25 -12.21
CA ARG A 29 -4.64 -6.89 -13.35
C ARG A 29 -6.11 -6.64 -12.96
N GLY A 30 -6.33 -6.01 -11.81
CA GLY A 30 -7.67 -5.72 -11.28
C GLY A 30 -8.28 -6.81 -10.39
N THR A 31 -7.70 -8.01 -10.36
CA THR A 31 -8.12 -9.09 -9.47
C THR A 31 -7.46 -8.95 -8.10
N HIS A 32 -8.24 -8.97 -7.03
CA HIS A 32 -7.71 -8.95 -5.66
C HIS A 32 -6.92 -10.23 -5.36
N VAL A 33 -5.64 -10.08 -5.01
CA VAL A 33 -4.73 -11.20 -4.72
C VAL A 33 -4.14 -11.16 -3.32
N GLY A 34 -4.36 -10.08 -2.57
CA GLY A 34 -3.86 -9.98 -1.21
C GLY A 34 -4.16 -8.65 -0.55
N GLU A 35 -3.88 -8.58 0.74
CA GLU A 35 -4.04 -7.36 1.52
C GLU A 35 -2.98 -7.27 2.62
N THR A 36 -2.74 -6.06 3.11
CA THR A 36 -1.93 -5.82 4.29
C THR A 36 -2.54 -4.75 5.18
N VAL A 37 -2.35 -4.90 6.49
CA VAL A 37 -2.82 -3.92 7.47
C VAL A 37 -1.85 -2.76 7.57
N ILE A 38 -2.39 -1.54 7.45
CA ILE A 38 -1.71 -0.31 7.84
C ILE A 38 -2.16 0.03 9.25
N THR A 39 -1.26 -0.13 10.22
CA THR A 39 -1.58 0.10 11.62
C THR A 39 -1.86 1.57 11.91
N LYS A 40 -2.77 1.81 12.87
CA LYS A 40 -3.07 3.14 13.38
C LYS A 40 -1.80 3.84 13.85
N ALA A 41 -1.55 5.05 13.34
CA ALA A 41 -0.39 5.81 13.76
C ALA A 41 -0.60 7.34 13.65
N ARG A 42 0.45 8.07 14.06
CA ARG A 42 0.50 9.52 14.01
C ARG A 42 1.70 9.99 13.19
N ALA A 43 1.45 10.70 12.11
CA ALA A 43 2.46 11.48 11.40
C ALA A 43 2.59 12.86 12.07
N ARG A 44 3.83 13.26 12.43
CA ARG A 44 4.07 14.59 13.03
C ARG A 44 3.82 15.68 11.98
N ALA A 45 3.72 16.93 12.43
CA ALA A 45 3.59 18.06 11.51
C ALA A 45 4.80 18.10 10.57
N ARG A 46 4.57 18.39 9.28
CA ARG A 46 5.64 18.51 8.26
C ARG A 46 6.64 17.34 8.25
N SER A 47 6.16 16.11 8.44
CA SER A 47 7.01 14.92 8.57
C SER A 47 6.45 13.73 7.80
N THR A 48 7.30 12.73 7.55
CA THR A 48 6.89 11.45 6.96
C THR A 48 6.91 10.34 8.01
N LYS A 49 5.78 9.64 8.18
CA LYS A 49 5.72 8.42 8.99
C LYS A 49 5.99 7.22 8.09
N LYS A 50 6.94 6.37 8.49
CA LYS A 50 7.25 5.09 7.84
C LYS A 50 6.63 3.94 8.63
N LEU A 51 6.05 2.98 7.92
CA LEU A 51 5.43 1.76 8.47
C LEU A 51 5.93 0.57 7.65
N ASN A 52 6.61 -0.37 8.30
CA ASN A 52 6.99 -1.62 7.64
C ASN A 52 5.76 -2.55 7.62
N VAL A 53 5.54 -3.19 6.48
CA VAL A 53 4.43 -4.12 6.27
C VAL A 53 4.94 -5.36 5.55
N THR A 54 4.30 -6.49 5.82
CA THR A 54 4.52 -7.73 5.07
C THR A 54 3.27 -7.98 4.25
N VAL A 55 3.46 -8.11 2.95
CA VAL A 55 2.38 -8.32 2.00
C VAL A 55 2.38 -9.79 1.60
N ASN A 56 1.25 -10.45 1.78
CA ASN A 56 1.02 -11.81 1.30
C ASN A 56 0.11 -11.74 0.07
N VAL A 57 0.55 -12.36 -1.02
CA VAL A 57 -0.23 -12.45 -2.26
C VAL A 57 -0.44 -13.92 -2.64
N ASN A 58 -1.66 -14.22 -3.08
CA ASN A 58 -2.11 -15.54 -3.49
C ASN A 58 -2.85 -15.44 -4.83
N SER A 59 -2.54 -16.36 -5.74
CA SER A 59 -3.15 -16.49 -7.05
C SER A 59 -4.47 -17.26 -7.07
N ASP A 60 -4.93 -17.85 -5.95
CA ASP A 60 -6.18 -18.65 -5.90
C ASP A 60 -7.41 -17.90 -6.41
N LYS A 61 -7.41 -16.57 -6.34
CA LYS A 61 -8.49 -15.71 -6.81
C LYS A 61 -8.33 -15.27 -8.26
N VAL A 62 -7.18 -15.53 -8.88
CA VAL A 62 -6.96 -15.25 -10.29
C VAL A 62 -7.68 -16.33 -11.11
N PRO A 63 -8.59 -15.96 -12.03
CA PRO A 63 -9.30 -16.93 -12.86
C PRO A 63 -8.32 -17.82 -13.63
N SER A 64 -8.60 -19.13 -13.67
CA SER A 64 -7.78 -20.09 -14.44
C SER A 64 -7.78 -19.80 -15.94
N THR A 65 -8.76 -19.04 -16.44
CA THR A 65 -8.80 -18.53 -17.82
C THR A 65 -7.77 -17.42 -18.09
N ASP A 66 -7.19 -16.80 -17.05
CA ASP A 66 -6.11 -15.83 -17.20
C ASP A 66 -4.76 -16.54 -17.37
N SER A 67 -4.46 -16.94 -18.61
CA SER A 67 -3.22 -17.64 -18.97
C SER A 67 -1.95 -16.79 -18.77
N ARG A 68 -2.08 -15.47 -18.54
CA ARG A 68 -0.95 -14.54 -18.43
C ARG A 68 -0.24 -14.64 -17.09
N LEU A 69 -0.92 -15.12 -16.05
CA LEU A 69 -0.29 -15.22 -14.73
C LEU A 69 0.95 -16.12 -14.78
N GLY A 70 0.86 -17.26 -15.46
CA GLY A 70 1.98 -18.18 -15.64
C GLY A 70 3.14 -17.54 -16.40
N SER A 71 2.85 -16.85 -17.52
CA SER A 71 3.88 -16.16 -18.30
C SER A 71 4.54 -15.03 -17.51
N ASP A 72 3.76 -14.21 -16.80
CA ASP A 72 4.26 -13.10 -16.00
C ASP A 72 5.15 -13.61 -14.86
N ILE A 73 4.75 -14.69 -14.18
CA ILE A 73 5.61 -15.35 -13.17
C ILE A 73 6.92 -15.86 -13.78
N SER A 74 6.83 -16.53 -14.94
CA SER A 74 7.99 -17.09 -15.64
C SER A 74 8.96 -16.04 -16.17
N SER A 75 8.47 -14.82 -16.45
CA SER A 75 9.27 -13.69 -16.90
C SER A 75 10.18 -13.11 -15.80
N GLY A 76 9.99 -13.54 -14.56
CA GLY A 76 10.74 -13.05 -13.40
C GLY A 76 10.15 -11.78 -12.76
N LYS A 77 9.11 -11.18 -13.36
CA LYS A 77 8.51 -9.92 -12.90
C LYS A 77 6.99 -9.98 -12.92
N LEU A 78 6.39 -9.74 -11.75
CA LEU A 78 4.95 -9.67 -11.58
C LEU A 78 4.51 -8.24 -11.26
N THR A 79 3.84 -7.59 -12.22
CA THR A 79 3.28 -6.25 -11.99
C THR A 79 2.01 -6.33 -11.16
N LEU A 80 2.00 -5.63 -10.03
CA LEU A 80 0.88 -5.54 -9.10
C LEU A 80 0.47 -4.08 -8.91
N THR A 81 -0.81 -3.88 -8.60
CA THR A 81 -1.31 -2.58 -8.13
C THR A 81 -1.67 -2.66 -6.66
N SER A 82 -1.55 -1.52 -5.97
CA SER A 82 -1.91 -1.40 -4.56
C SER A 82 -2.80 -0.18 -4.35
N HIS A 83 -3.85 -0.35 -3.55
CA HIS A 83 -4.77 0.72 -3.20
C HIS A 83 -5.01 0.77 -1.70
N ALA A 84 -4.98 1.97 -1.10
CA ALA A 84 -5.36 2.15 0.30
C ALA A 84 -5.99 3.53 0.54
N THR A 85 -6.95 3.59 1.46
CA THR A 85 -7.52 4.84 1.95
C THR A 85 -7.25 4.97 3.45
N LEU A 86 -6.47 6.00 3.82
CA LEU A 86 -6.14 6.33 5.20
C LEU A 86 -7.05 7.45 5.68
N SER A 87 -8.02 7.10 6.51
CA SER A 87 -8.91 8.08 7.15
C SER A 87 -8.35 8.52 8.50
N GLY A 88 -8.44 9.81 8.79
CA GLY A 88 -7.88 10.36 10.02
C GLY A 88 -8.32 11.78 10.33
N LYS A 89 -7.60 12.39 11.27
CA LYS A 89 -7.81 13.76 11.71
C LYS A 89 -6.49 14.52 11.78
N ILE A 90 -6.47 15.73 11.24
CA ILE A 90 -5.42 16.71 11.53
C ILE A 90 -5.78 17.42 12.83
N GLN A 91 -4.83 17.48 13.76
CA GLN A 91 -4.95 18.24 14.99
C GLN A 91 -3.97 19.42 14.97
N LEU A 92 -4.50 20.66 14.98
CA LEU A 92 -3.76 21.92 15.07
C LEU A 92 -3.88 22.50 16.48
N PHE A 93 -2.75 22.92 17.07
CA PHE A 93 -2.67 23.52 18.42
C PHE A 93 -3.48 22.79 19.50
N LYS A 94 -3.64 21.47 19.37
CA LYS A 94 -4.48 20.59 20.20
C LYS A 94 -5.99 20.89 20.23
N ILE A 95 -6.45 22.05 19.78
CA ILE A 95 -7.84 22.52 19.87
C ILE A 95 -8.64 22.18 18.60
N ILE A 96 -8.08 22.47 17.43
CA ILE A 96 -8.81 22.31 16.15
C ILE A 96 -8.55 20.90 15.60
N LYS A 97 -9.63 20.14 15.37
CA LYS A 97 -9.61 18.81 14.76
C LYS A 97 -10.39 18.83 13.44
N LYS A 98 -9.72 18.58 12.32
CA LYS A 98 -10.37 18.43 11.00
C LYS A 98 -10.21 17.01 10.49
N LYS A 99 -11.31 16.38 10.04
CA LYS A 99 -11.24 15.09 9.35
C LYS A 99 -10.47 15.26 8.04
N LYS A 100 -9.65 14.28 7.69
CA LYS A 100 -8.94 14.23 6.41
C LYS A 100 -8.71 12.77 6.02
N SER A 101 -8.77 12.51 4.73
CA SER A 101 -8.40 11.24 4.15
C SER A 101 -7.20 11.43 3.23
N ALA A 102 -6.39 10.38 3.10
CA ALA A 102 -5.31 10.28 2.13
C ALA A 102 -5.48 8.96 1.38
N GLU A 103 -5.33 9.00 0.07
CA GLU A 103 -5.41 7.83 -0.79
C GLU A 103 -4.02 7.49 -1.31
N MET A 104 -3.79 6.20 -1.50
CA MET A 104 -2.59 5.64 -2.08
C MET A 104 -3.02 4.78 -3.25
N ASN A 105 -2.51 5.08 -4.43
CA ASN A 105 -2.67 4.25 -5.62
C ASN A 105 -1.30 4.08 -6.26
N CYS A 106 -0.74 2.87 -6.15
CA CYS A 106 0.59 2.57 -6.68
C CYS A 106 0.57 1.37 -7.62
N THR A 107 1.47 1.40 -8.59
CA THR A 107 1.86 0.26 -9.42
C THR A 107 3.29 -0.12 -9.06
N MET A 108 3.56 -1.41 -9.00
CA MET A 108 4.88 -1.93 -8.66
C MET A 108 5.16 -3.23 -9.40
N ASP A 109 6.42 -3.47 -9.72
CA ASP A 109 6.87 -4.78 -10.18
C ASP A 109 7.44 -5.54 -8.98
N VAL A 110 7.08 -6.81 -8.84
CA VAL A 110 7.69 -7.67 -7.83
C VAL A 110 8.50 -8.75 -8.54
N ASN A 111 9.79 -8.79 -8.22
CA ASN A 111 10.68 -9.82 -8.73
C ASN A 111 10.30 -11.17 -8.12
N THR A 112 9.92 -12.14 -8.93
CA THR A 112 9.35 -13.41 -8.46
C THR A 112 10.37 -14.35 -7.84
N THR A 113 11.66 -14.14 -8.09
CA THR A 113 12.75 -14.92 -7.49
C THR A 113 13.25 -14.29 -6.20
N THR A 114 13.47 -12.97 -6.19
CA THR A 114 14.05 -12.28 -5.03
C THR A 114 13.01 -11.72 -4.06
N HIS A 115 11.73 -11.72 -4.47
CA HIS A 115 10.60 -11.12 -3.74
C HIS A 115 10.82 -9.64 -3.38
N LYS A 116 11.55 -8.92 -4.23
CA LYS A 116 11.81 -7.48 -4.06
C LYS A 116 10.89 -6.66 -4.93
N ILE A 117 10.50 -5.50 -4.39
CA ILE A 117 9.76 -4.49 -5.14
C ILE A 117 10.75 -3.71 -6.03
N GLU A 118 10.38 -3.58 -7.29
CA GLU A 118 11.03 -2.80 -8.33
C GLU A 118 10.00 -1.83 -8.95
N ASN A 119 10.47 -0.77 -9.62
CA ASN A 119 9.63 0.14 -10.41
C ASN A 119 8.37 0.68 -9.69
N LEU A 120 8.48 1.01 -8.40
CA LEU A 120 7.36 1.52 -7.61
C LEU A 120 6.98 2.94 -8.06
N MET A 121 5.75 3.10 -8.53
CA MET A 121 5.16 4.38 -8.91
C MET A 121 3.86 4.61 -8.17
N CYS A 122 3.72 5.74 -7.47
CA CYS A 122 2.52 6.11 -6.73
C CYS A 122 1.97 7.45 -7.22
N LYS A 123 0.64 7.58 -7.26
CA LYS A 123 -0.07 8.83 -7.56
C LYS A 123 -0.62 9.49 -6.30
#